data_AF-A0A484NAS8-F1
#
_entry.id   AF-A0A484NAS8-F1
#
_cell.length_a   1.000
_cell.length_b   1.000
_cell.length_c   1.000
_cell.angle_alpha   90.00
_cell.angle_beta   90.00
_cell.angle_gamma   90.00
#
_symmetry.space_group_name_H-M   'P 1'
#
loop_
_entity.id
_entity.type
_entity.pdbx_description
1 polymer ?
#
loop_
_entity_poly.entity_id
_entity_poly.type
_entity_poly.pdbx_seq_one_letter_code
_entity_poly.pdbx_strand_id
1 'polypeptide(L)'
;MFLVLNFHPIGWDIVFVLQLDHRILASATLASIGGLWWATRKLDIHPAVRSLIQSTLGMAALQVSLGISTLLAYVPVSLGTAHQAGALTLLTLMILLNHTVRRPSLNLLRSLPEAAGTRTDTSAFMKGSM
;
A
#
# COMPACT_ATOMS: atom_id res chain seq x y z
N MET A 1 38.08 14.38 23.47
CA MET A 1 36.87 15.23 23.43
C MET A 1 35.70 14.32 23.08
N PHE A 2 35.28 13.38 23.93
CA PHE A 2 34.65 13.52 25.26
C PHE A 2 33.61 14.64 25.30
N LEU A 3 32.41 14.35 24.75
CA LEU A 3 31.14 14.95 25.20
C LEU A 3 29.87 14.24 24.66
N VAL A 4 29.82 12.89 24.64
CA VAL A 4 28.54 12.15 24.50
C VAL A 4 28.58 10.90 25.40
N LEU A 5 28.77 11.09 26.71
CA LEU A 5 28.55 10.06 27.72
C LEU A 5 27.53 10.57 28.75
N ASN A 6 26.35 10.96 28.26
CA ASN A 6 25.14 11.14 29.06
C ASN A 6 23.92 10.66 28.26
N PHE A 7 24.03 9.47 27.65
CA PHE A 7 22.84 8.75 27.23
C PHE A 7 22.25 8.10 28.47
N HIS A 8 21.11 8.65 28.92
CA HIS A 8 20.27 8.08 29.96
C HIS A 8 20.04 6.58 29.68
N PRO A 9 19.87 5.71 30.70
CA PRO A 9 19.58 4.29 30.53
C PRO A 9 18.27 3.98 29.76
N ILE A 10 17.56 5.01 29.26
CA ILE A 10 16.34 4.97 28.42
C ILE A 10 16.67 4.98 26.89
N GLY A 11 17.90 5.27 26.48
CA GLY A 11 18.21 5.38 25.04
C GLY A 11 18.40 4.04 24.33
N TRP A 12 18.87 3.02 25.04
CA TRP A 12 19.21 1.73 24.44
C TRP A 12 17.97 0.86 24.24
N ASP A 13 17.08 0.84 25.22
CA ASP A 13 15.75 0.22 25.17
C ASP A 13 14.91 0.76 24.00
N ILE A 14 14.93 2.06 23.74
CA ILE A 14 14.22 2.62 22.57
C ILE A 14 14.80 2.08 21.26
N VAL A 15 16.13 2.09 21.08
CA VAL A 15 16.76 1.58 19.84
C VAL A 15 16.46 0.09 19.64
N PHE A 16 16.49 -0.69 20.73
CA PHE A 16 16.12 -2.11 20.69
C PHE A 16 14.66 -2.32 20.29
N VAL A 17 13.72 -1.59 20.89
CA VAL A 17 12.30 -1.68 20.58
C VAL A 17 12.04 -1.29 19.12
N LEU A 18 12.64 -0.20 18.61
CA LEU A 18 12.49 0.21 17.21
C LEU A 18 13.00 -0.85 16.22
N GLN A 19 14.12 -1.51 16.52
CA GLN A 19 14.65 -2.58 15.67
C GLN A 19 13.80 -3.85 15.75
N LEU A 20 13.28 -4.18 16.92
CA LEU A 20 12.37 -5.31 17.11
C LEU A 20 11.07 -5.08 16.31
N ASP A 21 10.45 -3.92 16.47
CA ASP A 21 9.23 -3.54 15.76
C ASP A 21 9.43 -3.58 14.25
N HIS A 22 10.56 -3.04 13.76
CA HIS A 22 10.89 -3.09 12.34
C HIS A 22 11.01 -4.54 11.84
N ARG A 23 11.67 -5.44 12.59
CA ARG A 23 11.79 -6.86 12.20
C ARG A 23 10.45 -7.57 12.17
N ILE A 24 9.59 -7.31 13.15
CA ILE A 24 8.24 -7.86 13.20
C ILE A 24 7.42 -7.36 12.02
N LEU A 25 7.41 -6.05 11.76
CA LEU A 25 6.70 -5.44 10.64
C LEU A 25 7.21 -5.94 9.28
N ALA A 26 8.53 -6.05 9.11
CA ALA A 26 9.13 -6.58 7.88
C ALA A 26 8.71 -8.05 7.66
N SER A 27 8.78 -8.89 8.69
CA SER A 27 8.40 -10.31 8.62
C SER A 27 6.91 -10.47 8.33
N ALA A 28 6.06 -9.69 9.01
CA ALA A 28 4.62 -9.68 8.81
C ALA A 28 4.26 -9.21 7.39
N THR A 29 4.96 -8.20 6.86
CA THR A 29 4.75 -7.69 5.50
C THR A 29 5.11 -8.74 4.45
N LEU A 30 6.27 -9.40 4.58
CA LEU A 30 6.68 -10.48 3.67
C LEU A 30 5.70 -11.65 3.70
N ALA A 31 5.27 -12.07 4.89
CA ALA A 31 4.25 -13.11 5.05
C ALA A 31 2.92 -12.69 4.42
N SER A 32 2.49 -11.44 4.61
CA SER A 32 1.23 -10.91 4.07
C SER A 32 1.26 -10.83 2.55
N ILE A 33 2.35 -10.37 1.94
CA ILE A 33 2.50 -10.30 0.47
C ILE A 33 2.56 -11.72 -0.12
N GLY A 34 3.30 -12.63 0.51
CA GLY A 34 3.35 -14.04 0.10
C GLY A 34 1.97 -14.71 0.20
N GLY A 35 1.24 -14.47 1.29
CA GLY A 35 -0.11 -14.95 1.51
C GLY A 35 -1.11 -14.37 0.50
N LEU A 36 -1.05 -13.07 0.22
CA LEU A 36 -1.86 -12.40 -0.79
C LEU A 36 -1.62 -12.98 -2.18
N TRP A 37 -0.34 -13.15 -2.56
CA TRP A 37 0.01 -13.78 -3.82
C TRP A 37 -0.56 -15.19 -3.87
N TRP A 38 -0.33 -16.01 -2.83
CA TRP A 38 -0.83 -17.38 -2.77
C TRP A 38 -2.35 -17.48 -2.91
N ALA A 39 -3.09 -16.65 -2.18
CA ALA A 39 -4.56 -16.61 -2.19
C ALA A 39 -5.12 -16.18 -3.56
N THR A 40 -4.42 -15.31 -4.27
CA THR A 40 -4.90 -14.77 -5.56
C THR A 40 -4.48 -15.60 -6.77
N ARG A 41 -3.59 -16.60 -6.64
CA ARG A 41 -3.09 -17.39 -7.80
C ARG A 41 -4.17 -18.16 -8.56
N LYS A 42 -5.24 -18.54 -7.87
CA LYS A 42 -6.35 -19.34 -8.43
C LYS A 42 -7.61 -18.52 -8.71
N LEU A 43 -7.60 -17.22 -8.40
CA LEU A 43 -8.74 -16.34 -8.61
C LEU A 43 -8.67 -15.73 -10.01
N ASP A 44 -9.82 -15.62 -10.67
CA ASP A 44 -9.94 -14.87 -11.91
C ASP A 44 -10.03 -13.37 -11.58
N ILE A 45 -8.89 -12.69 -11.62
CA ILE A 45 -8.74 -11.28 -11.29
C ILE A 45 -8.34 -10.49 -12.53
N HIS A 46 -8.80 -9.23 -12.59
CA HIS A 46 -8.46 -8.33 -13.69
C HIS A 46 -6.93 -8.28 -13.92
N PRO A 47 -6.44 -8.35 -15.17
CA PRO A 47 -5.01 -8.47 -15.47
C PRO A 47 -4.16 -7.35 -14.86
N ALA A 48 -4.70 -6.13 -14.73
CA ALA A 48 -4.03 -5.02 -14.05
C ALA A 48 -3.77 -5.30 -12.55
N VAL A 49 -4.75 -5.89 -11.85
CA VAL A 49 -4.62 -6.25 -10.42
C VAL A 49 -3.59 -7.37 -10.26
N ARG A 50 -3.60 -8.35 -11.16
CA ARG A 50 -2.60 -9.43 -11.18
C ARG A 50 -1.18 -8.90 -11.35
N SER A 51 -0.99 -7.98 -12.30
CA SER A 51 0.31 -7.34 -12.54
C SER A 51 0.80 -6.54 -11.30
N LEU A 52 -0.10 -5.82 -10.62
CA LEU A 52 0.23 -5.10 -9.39
C LEU A 52 0.65 -6.03 -8.24
N ILE A 53 -0.04 -7.15 -8.06
CA ILE A 53 0.31 -8.17 -7.05
C ILE A 53 1.69 -8.75 -7.34
N GLN A 54 1.96 -9.10 -8.60
CA GLN A 54 3.28 -9.62 -9.02
C GLN A 54 4.39 -8.57 -8.84
N SER A 55 4.11 -7.31 -9.16
CA SER A 55 5.05 -6.19 -8.97
C SER A 55 5.36 -5.98 -7.48
N THR A 56 4.36 -6.11 -6.61
CA THR A 56 4.55 -6.03 -5.16
C THR A 56 5.41 -7.18 -4.65
N LEU A 57 5.15 -8.41 -5.11
CA LEU A 57 5.97 -9.57 -4.75
C LEU A 57 7.43 -9.40 -5.21
N GLY A 58 7.64 -8.89 -6.43
CA GLY A 58 8.97 -8.59 -6.96
C GLY A 58 9.69 -7.52 -6.13
N MET A 59 9.00 -6.42 -5.79
CA MET A 59 9.55 -5.37 -4.92
C MET A 59 9.88 -5.91 -3.52
N ALA A 60 9.06 -6.79 -2.97
CA ALA A 60 9.32 -7.43 -1.68
C ALA A 60 10.61 -8.28 -1.71
N ALA A 61 10.83 -9.04 -2.79
CA ALA A 61 12.07 -9.80 -2.98
C ALA A 61 13.31 -8.89 -3.11
N LEU A 62 13.18 -7.78 -3.84
CA LEU A 62 14.23 -6.76 -3.93
C LEU A 62 14.53 -6.16 -2.55
N GLN A 63 13.51 -5.89 -1.75
CA GLN A 63 13.66 -5.32 -0.41
C GLN A 63 14.47 -6.23 0.51
N VAL A 64 14.21 -7.54 0.49
CA VAL A 64 14.99 -8.54 1.25
C VAL A 64 16.43 -8.57 0.76
N SER A 65 16.63 -8.58 -0.55
CA SER A 65 17.97 -8.60 -1.16
C SER A 65 18.79 -7.36 -0.77
N LEU A 66 18.18 -6.17 -0.81
CA LEU A 66 18.78 -4.92 -0.37
C LEU A 66 19.08 -4.94 1.14
N GLY A 67 18.17 -5.49 1.95
CA GLY A 67 18.35 -5.61 3.40
C GLY A 67 19.52 -6.54 3.78
N ILE A 68 19.71 -7.64 3.05
CA ILE A 68 20.89 -8.50 3.24
C ILE A 68 22.16 -7.78 2.77
N SER A 69 22.09 -7.07 1.64
CA SER A 69 23.22 -6.33 1.09
C SER A 69 23.69 -5.20 2.01
N THR A 70 22.77 -4.51 2.69
CA THR A 70 23.14 -3.47 3.67
C THR A 70 23.89 -4.06 4.85
N LEU A 71 23.51 -5.25 5.32
CA LEU A 71 24.21 -5.95 6.40
C LEU A 71 25.61 -6.40 5.97
N LEU A 72 25.74 -6.99 4.78
CA LEU A 72 27.02 -7.46 4.24
C LEU A 72 28.00 -6.33 3.96
N ALA A 73 27.51 -5.16 3.56
CA ALA A 73 28.32 -4.00 3.22
C ALA A 73 28.60 -3.06 4.41
N TYR A 74 28.29 -3.45 5.65
CA TYR A 74 28.42 -2.62 6.86
C TYR A 74 27.61 -1.30 6.80
N VAL A 75 26.37 -1.40 6.33
CA VAL A 75 25.36 -0.32 6.29
C VAL A 75 25.88 0.97 5.63
N PRO A 76 26.30 0.94 4.36
CA PRO A 76 26.67 2.15 3.67
C PRO A 76 25.42 3.00 3.41
N VAL A 77 25.55 4.32 3.55
CA VAL A 77 24.42 5.25 3.47
C VAL A 77 23.63 5.06 2.17
N SER A 78 24.30 4.87 1.03
CA SER A 78 23.64 4.69 -0.27
C SER A 78 22.77 3.44 -0.36
N LEU A 79 23.20 2.30 0.19
CA LEU A 79 22.36 1.09 0.21
C LEU A 79 21.25 1.21 1.25
N GLY A 80 21.53 1.85 2.39
CA GLY A 80 20.54 2.14 3.41
C GLY A 80 19.40 3.02 2.88
N THR A 81 19.73 4.10 2.17
CA THR A 81 18.73 4.98 1.54
C THR A 81 17.98 4.28 0.42
N ALA A 82 18.66 3.47 -0.40
CA ALA A 82 18.00 2.64 -1.40
C ALA A 82 17.01 1.65 -0.77
N HIS A 83 17.38 1.01 0.35
CA HIS A 83 16.48 0.15 1.11
C HIS A 83 15.28 0.93 1.65
N GLN A 84 15.47 2.10 2.25
CA GLN A 84 14.35 2.91 2.75
C GLN A 84 13.42 3.38 1.61
N ALA A 85 13.97 3.82 0.48
CA ALA A 85 13.18 4.19 -0.69
C ALA A 85 12.41 3.00 -1.28
N GLY A 86 13.00 1.80 -1.23
CA GLY A 86 12.34 0.56 -1.61
C GLY A 86 11.13 0.24 -0.73
N ALA A 87 11.23 0.47 0.59
CA ALA A 87 10.10 0.29 1.51
C ALA A 87 8.94 1.25 1.19
N LEU A 88 9.25 2.52 0.86
CA LEU A 88 8.24 3.49 0.43
C LEU A 88 7.57 3.06 -0.88
N THR A 89 8.35 2.57 -1.85
CA THR A 89 7.83 2.06 -3.12
C THR A 89 6.87 0.89 -2.90
N LEU A 90 7.25 -0.06 -2.05
CA LEU A 90 6.41 -1.20 -1.68
C LEU A 90 5.10 -0.75 -1.01
N LEU A 91 5.16 0.23 -0.11
CA LEU A 91 3.98 0.83 0.51
C LEU A 91 3.08 1.48 -0.55
N THR A 92 3.64 2.24 -1.49
CA THR A 92 2.88 2.86 -2.58
C THR A 92 2.18 1.82 -3.47
N LEU A 93 2.85 0.72 -3.81
CA LEU A 93 2.24 -0.38 -4.57
C LEU A 93 1.06 -1.00 -3.82
N MET A 94 1.15 -1.15 -2.49
CA MET A 94 0.04 -1.64 -1.67
C MET A 94 -1.13 -0.67 -1.58
N ILE A 95 -0.87 0.63 -1.44
CA ILE A 95 -1.91 1.66 -1.49
C ILE A 95 -2.62 1.64 -2.85
N LEU A 96 -1.85 1.58 -3.94
CA LEU A 96 -2.37 1.50 -5.30
C LEU A 96 -3.21 0.24 -5.52
N LEU A 97 -2.75 -0.91 -5.04
CA LEU A 97 -3.50 -2.17 -5.10
C LEU A 97 -4.84 -2.04 -4.35
N ASN A 98 -4.82 -1.52 -3.12
CA ASN A 98 -6.01 -1.29 -2.31
C ASN A 98 -6.99 -0.32 -3.00
N HIS A 99 -6.51 0.73 -3.66
CA HIS A 99 -7.37 1.62 -4.43
C HIS A 99 -7.96 0.93 -5.67
N THR A 100 -7.16 0.11 -6.37
CA THR A 100 -7.61 -0.56 -7.61
C THR A 100 -8.70 -1.60 -7.33
N VAL A 101 -8.64 -2.28 -6.17
CA VAL A 101 -9.65 -3.28 -5.79
C VAL A 101 -10.88 -2.67 -5.09
N ARG A 102 -10.79 -1.42 -4.61
CA ARG A 102 -11.92 -0.71 -4.02
C ARG A 102 -12.96 -0.37 -5.08
N ARG A 103 -14.17 -0.92 -4.94
CA ARG A 103 -15.30 -0.56 -5.81
C ARG A 103 -15.78 0.87 -5.50
N PRO A 104 -16.27 1.62 -6.52
CA PRO A 104 -16.95 2.90 -6.30
C PRO A 104 -18.14 2.74 -5.35
N SER A 105 -18.42 3.75 -4.54
CA SER A 105 -19.55 3.68 -3.60
C SER A 105 -20.86 3.51 -4.37
N LEU A 106 -21.64 2.49 -4.01
CA LEU A 106 -22.94 2.23 -4.63
C LEU A 106 -23.91 3.40 -4.42
N ASN A 107 -23.69 4.20 -3.38
CA ASN A 107 -24.49 5.39 -3.08
C ASN A 107 -24.26 6.50 -4.12
N LEU A 108 -23.01 6.71 -4.58
CA LEU A 108 -22.73 7.65 -5.67
C LEU A 108 -23.33 7.16 -6.99
N LEU A 109 -23.21 5.86 -7.30
CA LEU A 109 -23.82 5.29 -8.50
C LEU A 109 -25.35 5.37 -8.48
N ARG A 110 -25.99 5.31 -7.31
CA ARG A 110 -27.45 5.53 -7.16
C ARG A 110 -27.87 6.99 -7.27
N SER A 111 -27.03 7.94 -6.85
CA SER A 111 -27.33 9.37 -6.98
C SER A 111 -27.13 9.91 -8.39
N LEU A 112 -26.32 9.27 -9.23
CA LEU A 112 -26.12 9.68 -10.63
C LEU A 112 -27.41 9.61 -11.47
N PRO A 113 -28.25 8.55 -11.40
CA PRO A 113 -29.58 8.52 -12.01
C PRO A 113 -30.54 9.58 -11.46
N GLU A 114 -30.47 9.90 -10.17
CA GLU A 114 -31.38 10.86 -9.52
C GLU A 114 -31.04 12.31 -9.89
N ALA A 115 -29.75 12.65 -10.01
CA ALA A 115 -29.28 13.94 -10.51
C ALA A 115 -29.43 14.09 -12.03
N ALA A 116 -29.36 12.99 -12.80
CA ALA A 116 -29.58 12.98 -14.25
C ALA A 116 -31.07 12.88 -14.64
N GLY A 117 -31.96 12.57 -13.70
CA GLY A 117 -33.38 12.33 -13.92
C GLY A 117 -34.31 13.54 -13.75
N THR A 118 -33.80 14.71 -13.38
CA THR A 118 -34.62 15.92 -13.22
C THR A 118 -34.53 16.82 -14.45
N ARG A 119 -35.35 16.54 -15.47
CA ARG A 119 -36.09 17.54 -16.29
C ARG A 119 -36.69 16.91 -17.55
N THR A 120 -37.86 16.31 -17.41
CA THR A 120 -38.94 16.40 -18.42
C THR A 120 -40.27 16.14 -17.72
N ASP A 121 -40.76 17.13 -16.97
CA ASP A 121 -42.18 17.23 -16.67
C ASP A 121 -42.91 17.54 -17.99
N THR A 122 -43.24 16.50 -18.76
CA THR A 122 -44.16 16.58 -19.90
C THR A 122 -45.63 16.70 -19.47
N SER A 123 -45.90 16.81 -18.16
CA SER A 123 -47.24 17.01 -17.61
C SER A 123 -47.84 18.40 -17.91
N ALA A 124 -47.06 19.35 -18.43
CA ALA A 124 -47.55 20.65 -18.87
C ALA A 124 -48.04 20.70 -20.34
N PHE A 125 -47.82 19.66 -21.16
CA PHE A 125 -48.12 19.71 -22.60
C PHE A 125 -49.44 19.03 -23.02
N MET A 126 -50.09 18.22 -22.16
CA MET A 126 -51.33 17.50 -22.50
C MET A 126 -52.54 17.89 -21.64
N LYS A 127 -52.68 19.17 -21.27
CA LYS A 127 -53.92 19.71 -20.67
C LYS A 127 -54.46 20.96 -21.37
N GLY A 128 -54.13 21.14 -22.64
CA GLY A 128 -54.54 22.28 -23.44
C GLY A 128 -54.66 21.97 -24.92
N SER A 129 -55.43 20.95 -25.30
CA SER A 129 -56.00 20.89 -26.66
C SER A 129 -57.17 19.90 -26.70
N MET A 130 -58.34 20.48 -26.94
CA MET A 130 -59.62 19.88 -27.36
C MET A 130 -60.45 19.14 -26.30
#